data_AF-A0A9E2PS09-F1
#
_entry.id   AF-A0A9E2PS09-F1
#
_cell.length_a   1.000
_cell.length_b   1.000
_cell.length_c   1.000
_cell.angle_alpha   90.00
_cell.angle_beta   90.00
_cell.angle_gamma   90.00
#
_symmetry.space_group_name_H-M   'P 1'
#
loop_
_entity.id
_entity.type
_entity.pdbx_description
1 polymer ?
#
loop_
_entity_poly.entity_id
_entity_poly.type
_entity_poly.pdbx_seq_one_letter_code
_entity_poly.pdbx_strand_id
1 'polypeptide(L)'
;MDTRLFSLEPNDSPGHIRTALEAQANNELIGVGDPDPPLIAFQEYLQALAPWQVTIPFVIELAAGIGKQASAPRILRDFARLNSLIKSVAILRHPHRKLDRKGRIIAEIEDYQIIYDLVGQMYETTITGASLAVREVVQAVSEIGEDCTAADLATHLAVNKSTAWRRARAAIRNGWLINTEGRKGYPASLKLGDPLPEKIGLPSPERLRGCIAVAGGETGGATGKPIETIDESEHGCTVAVETDGLFLLHLLSDTNRLAAWDEAIAQVVGEAVKSLNPDEDLKEMVL
;
A
#
# COMPACT_ATOMS: atom_id res chain seq x y z
N MET A 1 -19.67 11.32 3.60
CA MET A 1 -19.47 10.86 5.00
C MET A 1 -18.08 10.27 5.24
N ASP A 2 -17.22 10.11 4.22
CA ASP A 2 -15.90 9.47 4.35
C ASP A 2 -14.76 10.40 4.79
N THR A 3 -14.81 10.88 6.03
CA THR A 3 -13.59 11.51 6.61
C THR A 3 -12.82 10.55 7.51
N ARG A 4 -13.41 9.42 7.93
CA ARG A 4 -12.85 8.52 8.95
C ARG A 4 -12.63 7.08 8.48
N LEU A 5 -12.89 6.73 7.23
CA LEU A 5 -12.64 5.37 6.72
C LEU A 5 -11.76 5.44 5.49
N PHE A 6 -10.90 4.42 5.31
CA PHE A 6 -10.26 4.18 4.02
C PHE A 6 -11.27 3.45 3.16
N SER A 7 -11.74 4.12 2.11
CA SER A 7 -12.64 3.51 1.13
C SER A 7 -11.79 3.03 -0.02
N LEU A 8 -11.61 1.71 -0.11
CA LEU A 8 -11.02 1.08 -1.28
C LEU A 8 -12.13 0.87 -2.30
N GLU A 9 -11.94 1.38 -3.52
CA GLU A 9 -12.90 1.12 -4.60
C GLU A 9 -12.76 -0.36 -5.03
N PRO A 10 -13.86 -1.12 -5.05
CA PRO A 10 -13.83 -2.49 -5.57
C PRO A 10 -13.41 -2.50 -7.04
N ASN A 11 -12.77 -3.58 -7.45
CA ASN A 11 -12.45 -3.79 -8.86
C ASN A 11 -13.75 -4.11 -9.63
N ASP A 12 -14.27 -3.14 -10.38
CA ASP A 12 -15.50 -3.27 -11.17
C ASP A 12 -15.31 -4.07 -12.50
N SER A 13 -14.18 -4.77 -12.68
CA SER A 13 -13.93 -5.55 -13.91
C SER A 13 -14.91 -6.73 -14.04
N PRO A 14 -15.31 -7.11 -15.27
CA PRO A 14 -16.19 -8.25 -15.48
C PRO A 14 -15.68 -9.57 -14.86
N GLY A 15 -14.36 -9.76 -14.84
CA GLY A 15 -13.72 -10.92 -14.20
C GLY A 15 -13.93 -10.93 -12.69
N HIS A 16 -13.68 -9.81 -12.02
CA HIS A 16 -13.85 -9.70 -10.57
C HIS A 16 -15.31 -9.85 -10.14
N ILE A 17 -16.25 -9.25 -10.91
CA ILE A 17 -17.69 -9.42 -10.68
C ILE A 17 -18.09 -10.90 -10.79
N ARG A 18 -17.57 -11.62 -11.80
CA ARG A 18 -17.83 -13.06 -11.96
C ARG A 18 -17.35 -13.84 -10.73
N THR A 19 -16.11 -13.63 -10.29
CA THR A 19 -15.55 -14.30 -9.12
C THR A 19 -16.35 -13.98 -7.84
N ALA A 20 -16.77 -12.73 -7.66
CA ALA A 20 -17.60 -12.35 -6.53
C ALA A 20 -18.98 -13.03 -6.54
N LEU A 21 -19.62 -13.12 -7.72
CA LEU A 21 -20.90 -13.82 -7.89
C LEU A 21 -20.76 -15.34 -7.66
N GLU A 22 -19.68 -15.95 -8.13
CA GLU A 22 -19.37 -17.37 -7.88
C GLU A 22 -19.22 -17.63 -6.38
N ALA A 23 -18.47 -16.78 -5.66
CA ALA A 23 -18.33 -16.88 -4.21
C ALA A 23 -19.67 -16.71 -3.50
N GLN A 24 -20.50 -15.75 -3.93
CA GLN A 24 -21.83 -15.54 -3.34
C GLN A 24 -22.75 -16.74 -3.58
N ALA A 25 -22.74 -17.32 -4.79
CA ALA A 25 -23.55 -18.50 -5.11
C ALA A 25 -23.14 -19.72 -4.28
N ASN A 26 -21.83 -19.94 -4.11
CA ASN A 26 -21.31 -20.99 -3.26
C ASN A 26 -21.74 -20.80 -1.79
N ASN A 27 -21.67 -19.56 -1.29
CA ASN A 27 -22.09 -19.24 0.07
C ASN A 27 -23.59 -19.44 0.30
N GLU A 28 -24.44 -19.20 -0.71
CA GLU A 28 -25.88 -19.47 -0.61
C GLU A 28 -26.19 -20.97 -0.56
N LEU A 29 -25.44 -21.78 -1.33
CA LEU A 29 -25.66 -23.22 -1.41
C LEU A 29 -25.14 -23.97 -0.18
N ILE A 30 -23.94 -23.59 0.30
CA ILE A 30 -23.18 -24.34 1.30
C ILE A 30 -23.19 -23.64 2.66
N GLY A 31 -23.53 -22.34 2.69
CA GLY A 31 -23.30 -21.46 3.83
C GLY A 31 -21.91 -20.80 3.78
N VAL A 32 -21.70 -19.80 4.62
CA VAL A 32 -20.36 -19.21 4.82
C VAL A 32 -19.55 -20.21 5.65
N GLY A 33 -18.47 -20.73 5.07
CA GLY A 33 -17.55 -21.62 5.77
C GLY A 33 -16.85 -20.94 6.94
N ASP A 34 -16.34 -21.74 7.87
CA ASP A 34 -15.46 -21.24 8.93
C ASP A 34 -14.19 -20.59 8.34
N PRO A 35 -13.58 -19.63 9.06
CA PRO A 35 -12.32 -19.04 8.62
C PRO A 35 -11.25 -20.12 8.49
N ASP A 36 -10.34 -19.92 7.55
CA ASP A 36 -9.25 -20.86 7.28
C ASP A 36 -8.43 -21.13 8.56
N PRO A 37 -8.37 -22.38 9.09
CA PRO A 37 -7.70 -22.67 10.36
C PRO A 37 -6.22 -22.21 10.43
N PRO A 38 -5.39 -22.32 9.36
CA PRO A 38 -4.09 -21.69 9.27
C PRO A 38 -4.07 -20.19 9.59
N LEU A 39 -5.07 -19.44 9.12
CA LEU A 39 -5.14 -18.00 9.38
C LEU A 39 -5.45 -17.71 10.85
N ILE A 40 -6.32 -18.52 11.46
CA ILE A 40 -6.62 -18.44 12.90
C ILE A 40 -5.36 -18.75 13.72
N ALA A 41 -4.67 -19.86 13.42
CA ALA A 41 -3.44 -20.25 14.11
C ALA A 41 -2.33 -19.19 13.95
N PHE A 42 -2.20 -18.60 12.76
CA PHE A 42 -1.25 -17.51 12.53
C PHE A 42 -1.62 -16.25 13.33
N GLN A 43 -2.90 -15.91 13.43
CA GLN A 43 -3.36 -14.82 14.28
C GLN A 43 -3.04 -15.06 15.76
N GLU A 44 -3.29 -16.26 16.27
CA GLU A 44 -2.96 -16.66 17.66
C GLU A 44 -1.45 -16.58 17.92
N TYR A 45 -0.64 -17.07 16.98
CA TYR A 45 0.81 -16.96 17.01
C TYR A 45 1.27 -15.50 17.13
N LEU A 46 0.72 -14.61 16.30
CA LEU A 46 1.05 -13.18 16.38
C LEU A 46 0.59 -12.54 17.69
N GLN A 47 -0.52 -13.01 18.28
CA GLN A 47 -1.00 -12.52 19.57
C GLN A 47 -0.09 -12.97 20.73
N ALA A 48 0.40 -14.21 20.69
CA ALA A 48 1.29 -14.75 21.72
C ALA A 48 2.63 -14.01 21.79
N LEU A 49 3.11 -13.46 20.66
CA LEU A 49 4.34 -12.68 20.57
C LEU A 49 4.17 -11.18 20.86
N ALA A 50 2.95 -10.72 21.11
CA ALA A 50 2.70 -9.34 21.51
C ALA A 50 3.29 -9.04 22.91
N PRO A 51 3.71 -7.79 23.21
CA PRO A 51 3.56 -6.57 22.41
C PRO A 51 4.61 -6.41 21.31
N TRP A 52 4.14 -6.10 20.10
CA TRP A 52 5.01 -5.80 18.96
C TRP A 52 5.55 -4.37 19.01
N GLN A 53 6.86 -4.22 18.81
CA GLN A 53 7.49 -2.92 18.65
C GLN A 53 8.15 -2.82 17.29
N VAL A 54 7.77 -1.79 16.54
CA VAL A 54 8.25 -1.55 15.17
C VAL A 54 8.77 -0.13 15.05
N THR A 55 9.96 0.01 14.47
CA THR A 55 10.58 1.27 14.07
C THR A 55 10.44 1.43 12.56
N ILE A 56 10.05 2.62 12.11
CA ILE A 56 10.03 2.99 10.69
C ILE A 56 11.17 4.00 10.47
N PRO A 57 12.34 3.59 9.92
CA PRO A 57 13.50 4.47 9.82
C PRO A 57 13.26 5.72 8.96
N PHE A 58 12.39 5.62 7.96
CA PHE A 58 12.11 6.67 6.96
C PHE A 58 10.85 7.50 7.27
N VAL A 59 10.35 7.44 8.51
CA VAL A 59 9.08 8.09 8.89
C VAL A 59 9.15 9.62 8.81
N ILE A 60 10.34 10.20 8.99
CA ILE A 60 10.56 11.66 8.96
C ILE A 60 10.44 12.16 7.52
N GLU A 61 11.08 11.48 6.58
CA GLU A 61 11.06 11.77 5.15
C GLU A 61 9.64 11.57 4.59
N LEU A 62 8.96 10.51 5.04
CA LEU A 62 7.56 10.27 4.72
C LEU A 62 6.67 11.42 5.22
N ALA A 63 6.84 11.86 6.46
CA ALA A 63 6.10 12.99 7.03
C ALA A 63 6.36 14.29 6.27
N ALA A 64 7.62 14.59 5.94
CA ALA A 64 8.01 15.77 5.19
C ALA A 64 7.47 15.77 3.76
N GLY A 65 7.35 14.60 3.14
CA GLY A 65 6.73 14.43 1.83
C GLY A 65 5.23 14.75 1.86
N ILE A 66 4.50 14.13 2.80
CA ILE A 66 3.06 14.29 2.93
C ILE A 66 2.68 15.71 3.40
N GLY A 67 3.47 16.31 4.29
CA GLY A 67 3.22 17.64 4.85
C GLY A 67 3.21 18.77 3.81
N LYS A 68 3.75 18.52 2.62
CA LYS A 68 3.74 19.48 1.50
C LYS A 68 2.42 19.50 0.72
N GLN A 69 1.47 18.59 0.99
CA GLN A 69 0.48 18.17 -0.02
C GLN A 69 -1.01 18.30 0.34
N ALA A 70 -1.46 18.79 1.51
CA ALA A 70 -2.91 19.00 1.82
C ALA A 70 -3.18 19.76 3.15
N SER A 71 -4.46 19.96 3.52
CA SER A 71 -4.88 20.66 4.74
C SER A 71 -4.72 19.84 6.05
N ALA A 72 -4.36 20.53 7.13
CA ALA A 72 -3.79 19.95 8.35
C ALA A 72 -4.62 18.84 9.06
N PRO A 73 -5.96 18.89 9.22
CA PRO A 73 -6.67 17.92 10.07
C PRO A 73 -6.86 16.52 9.47
N ARG A 74 -6.77 16.39 8.14
CA ARG A 74 -6.92 15.09 7.44
C ARG A 74 -5.58 14.39 7.30
N ILE A 75 -4.52 15.14 6.98
CA ILE A 75 -3.13 14.64 6.92
C ILE A 75 -2.71 13.93 8.20
N LEU A 76 -2.92 14.55 9.37
CA LEU A 76 -2.45 14.00 10.63
C LEU A 76 -3.08 12.63 10.95
N ARG A 77 -4.35 12.45 10.58
CA ARG A 77 -5.09 11.21 10.78
C ARG A 77 -4.64 10.12 9.83
N ASP A 78 -4.51 10.47 8.56
CA ASP A 78 -4.15 9.54 7.51
C ASP A 78 -2.69 9.07 7.70
N PHE A 79 -1.81 9.96 8.16
CA PHE A 79 -0.43 9.63 8.52
C PHE A 79 -0.32 8.58 9.64
N ALA A 80 -1.10 8.72 10.72
CA ALA A 80 -1.10 7.72 11.79
C ALA A 80 -1.53 6.34 11.29
N ARG A 81 -2.52 6.28 10.39
CA ARG A 81 -3.00 5.04 9.78
C ARG A 81 -1.99 4.44 8.81
N LEU A 82 -1.35 5.27 8.01
CA LEU A 82 -0.28 4.85 7.11
C LEU A 82 0.86 4.20 7.90
N ASN A 83 1.28 4.82 9.00
CA ASN A 83 2.28 4.23 9.90
C ASN A 83 1.80 2.90 10.48
N SER A 84 0.54 2.77 10.90
CA SER A 84 0.00 1.49 11.36
C SER A 84 0.03 0.42 10.28
N LEU A 85 -0.34 0.74 9.04
CA LEU A 85 -0.30 -0.20 7.91
C LEU A 85 1.12 -0.69 7.61
N ILE A 86 2.10 0.22 7.57
CA ILE A 86 3.51 -0.14 7.37
C ILE A 86 3.98 -1.08 8.49
N LYS A 87 3.64 -0.77 9.75
CA LYS A 87 3.98 -1.61 10.90
C LYS A 87 3.31 -2.98 10.83
N SER A 88 2.04 -3.04 10.41
CA SER A 88 1.32 -4.30 10.23
C SER A 88 2.03 -5.19 9.21
N VAL A 89 2.43 -4.65 8.06
CA VAL A 89 3.19 -5.43 7.05
C VAL A 89 4.54 -5.90 7.60
N ALA A 90 5.26 -5.03 8.33
CA ALA A 90 6.50 -5.43 8.98
C ALA A 90 6.30 -6.55 10.03
N ILE A 91 5.21 -6.53 10.79
CA ILE A 91 4.84 -7.59 11.75
C ILE A 91 4.47 -8.89 11.02
N LEU A 92 3.66 -8.82 9.95
CA LEU A 92 3.30 -9.99 9.16
C LEU A 92 4.54 -10.68 8.56
N ARG A 93 5.61 -9.92 8.31
CA ARG A 93 6.88 -10.39 7.75
C ARG A 93 8.00 -10.49 8.79
N HIS A 94 7.68 -10.44 10.08
CA HIS A 94 8.69 -10.34 11.14
C HIS A 94 9.79 -11.43 11.10
N PRO A 95 9.55 -12.68 10.65
CA PRO A 95 10.65 -13.67 10.58
C PRO A 95 11.77 -13.27 9.63
N HIS A 96 11.46 -12.42 8.63
CA HIS A 96 12.40 -11.92 7.63
C HIS A 96 12.85 -10.48 7.91
N ARG A 97 12.64 -9.96 9.11
CA ARG A 97 12.94 -8.57 9.46
C ARG A 97 14.08 -8.49 10.46
N LYS A 98 14.93 -7.50 10.26
CA LYS A 98 16.00 -7.18 11.21
C LYS A 98 15.42 -6.50 12.45
N LEU A 99 16.06 -6.73 13.58
CA LEU A 99 15.80 -6.00 14.81
C LEU A 99 16.82 -4.87 14.98
N ASP A 100 16.41 -3.77 15.57
CA ASP A 100 17.32 -2.71 15.99
C ASP A 100 18.00 -3.07 17.33
N ARG A 101 18.93 -2.22 17.79
CA ARG A 101 19.65 -2.41 19.06
C ARG A 101 18.73 -2.46 20.30
N LYS A 102 17.47 -2.04 20.16
CA LYS A 102 16.45 -2.07 21.23
C LYS A 102 15.50 -3.25 21.08
N GLY A 103 15.78 -4.19 20.17
CA GLY A 103 14.95 -5.36 19.90
C GLY A 103 13.67 -5.05 19.13
N ARG A 104 13.55 -3.89 18.48
CA ARG A 104 12.36 -3.52 17.71
C ARG A 104 12.51 -3.94 16.26
N ILE A 105 11.43 -4.42 15.64
CA ILE A 105 11.39 -4.75 14.21
C ILE A 105 11.67 -3.48 13.40
N ILE A 106 12.57 -3.57 12.43
CA ILE A 106 12.86 -2.49 11.49
C ILE A 106 11.96 -2.69 10.27
N ALA A 107 11.02 -1.76 10.05
CA ALA A 107 10.25 -1.72 8.81
C ALA A 107 11.15 -1.30 7.65
N GLU A 108 11.07 -2.02 6.54
CA GLU A 108 11.83 -1.75 5.32
C GLU A 108 10.99 -0.98 4.30
N ILE A 109 11.64 -0.41 3.27
CA ILE A 109 10.91 0.31 2.22
C ILE A 109 9.94 -0.61 1.49
N GLU A 110 10.24 -1.89 1.40
CA GLU A 110 9.40 -2.91 0.79
C GLU A 110 8.05 -3.04 1.52
N ASP A 111 8.03 -2.79 2.83
CA ASP A 111 6.79 -2.79 3.61
C ASP A 111 5.94 -1.57 3.25
N TYR A 112 6.58 -0.42 3.03
CA TYR A 112 5.91 0.77 2.52
C TYR A 112 5.46 0.61 1.07
N GLN A 113 6.23 -0.05 0.19
CA GLN A 113 5.85 -0.28 -1.20
C GLN A 113 4.51 -1.03 -1.28
N ILE A 114 4.34 -2.09 -0.49
CA ILE A 114 3.08 -2.85 -0.45
C ILE A 114 1.90 -1.94 -0.10
N ILE A 115 2.09 -1.04 0.87
CA ILE A 115 1.06 -0.10 1.27
C ILE A 115 0.85 0.99 0.22
N TYR A 116 1.92 1.49 -0.40
CA TYR A 116 1.86 2.46 -1.48
C TYR A 116 1.05 1.92 -2.66
N ASP A 117 1.27 0.66 -3.04
CA ASP A 117 0.52 -0.01 -4.11
C ASP A 117 -0.96 -0.19 -3.73
N LEU A 118 -1.25 -0.46 -2.45
CA LEU A 118 -2.60 -0.67 -1.95
C LEU A 118 -3.43 0.61 -1.81
N VAL A 119 -2.85 1.68 -1.24
CA VAL A 119 -3.59 2.91 -0.87
C VAL A 119 -3.16 4.16 -1.62
N GLY A 120 -2.07 4.12 -2.39
CA GLY A 120 -1.50 5.31 -3.05
C GLY A 120 -2.50 6.04 -3.94
N GLN A 121 -3.28 5.30 -4.74
CA GLN A 121 -4.33 5.88 -5.58
C GLN A 121 -5.44 6.58 -4.78
N MET A 122 -5.78 6.04 -3.61
CA MET A 122 -6.77 6.66 -2.71
C MET A 122 -6.28 8.02 -2.20
N TYR A 123 -5.00 8.11 -1.83
CA TYR A 123 -4.39 9.37 -1.40
C TYR A 123 -4.32 10.39 -2.53
N GLU A 124 -3.91 9.97 -3.73
CA GLU A 124 -3.90 10.85 -4.91
C GLU A 124 -5.31 11.41 -5.19
N THR A 125 -6.32 10.53 -5.20
CA THR A 125 -7.72 10.92 -5.41
C THR A 125 -8.19 11.90 -4.34
N THR A 126 -7.81 11.68 -3.09
CA THR A 126 -8.22 12.53 -1.96
C THR A 126 -7.60 13.93 -2.02
N ILE A 127 -6.35 14.02 -2.48
CA ILE A 127 -5.60 15.29 -2.57
C ILE A 127 -6.01 16.07 -3.82
N THR A 128 -6.02 15.40 -4.97
CA THR A 128 -6.26 16.05 -6.27
C THR A 128 -7.74 16.14 -6.65
N GLY A 129 -8.60 15.35 -6.00
CA GLY A 129 -9.98 15.12 -6.42
C GLY A 129 -10.12 14.23 -7.67
N ALA A 130 -9.01 13.90 -8.34
CA ALA A 130 -8.97 13.19 -9.62
C ALA A 130 -8.53 11.74 -9.41
N SER A 131 -9.49 10.80 -9.35
CA SER A 131 -9.15 9.38 -9.34
C SER A 131 -8.61 8.91 -10.68
N LEU A 132 -7.90 7.78 -10.69
CA LEU A 132 -7.43 7.16 -11.94
C LEU A 132 -8.58 6.96 -12.93
N ALA A 133 -9.72 6.44 -12.44
CA ALA A 133 -10.94 6.27 -13.21
C ALA A 133 -11.49 7.57 -13.82
N VAL A 134 -11.32 8.71 -13.14
CA VAL A 134 -11.71 10.03 -13.67
C VAL A 134 -10.71 10.50 -14.71
N ARG A 135 -9.41 10.31 -14.47
CA ARG A 135 -8.35 10.64 -15.44
C ARG A 135 -8.50 9.82 -16.73
N GLU A 136 -8.81 8.53 -16.62
CA GLU A 136 -9.13 7.64 -17.75
C GLU A 136 -10.28 8.17 -18.59
N VAL A 137 -11.34 8.67 -17.95
CA VAL A 137 -12.48 9.24 -18.68
C VAL A 137 -12.11 10.53 -19.40
N VAL A 138 -11.39 11.45 -18.74
CA VAL A 138 -10.93 12.69 -19.40
C VAL A 138 -10.01 12.36 -20.58
N GLN A 139 -9.11 11.39 -20.41
CA GLN A 139 -8.24 10.91 -21.47
C GLN A 139 -9.04 10.29 -22.62
N ALA A 140 -10.04 9.46 -22.34
CA ALA A 140 -10.90 8.87 -23.36
C ALA A 140 -11.69 9.94 -24.15
N VAL A 141 -12.15 11.02 -23.51
CA VAL A 141 -12.76 12.15 -24.23
C VAL A 141 -11.75 12.80 -25.18
N SER A 142 -10.49 12.93 -24.77
CA SER A 142 -9.44 13.49 -25.64
C SER A 142 -9.14 12.62 -26.87
N GLU A 143 -9.28 11.29 -26.73
CA GLU A 143 -8.99 10.31 -27.78
C GLU A 143 -10.16 10.14 -28.75
N ILE A 144 -11.39 10.11 -28.24
CA ILE A 144 -12.62 9.98 -29.06
C ILE A 144 -12.89 11.28 -29.83
N GLY A 145 -12.59 12.44 -29.22
CA GLY A 145 -12.86 13.76 -29.77
C GLY A 145 -14.05 14.46 -29.11
N GLU A 146 -14.28 15.71 -29.52
CA GLU A 146 -15.37 16.52 -28.98
C GLU A 146 -16.76 15.92 -29.26
N ASP A 147 -17.72 16.24 -28.38
CA ASP A 147 -19.12 15.82 -28.48
C ASP A 147 -19.33 14.30 -28.28
N CYS A 148 -18.41 13.65 -27.56
CA CYS A 148 -18.56 12.25 -27.20
C CYS A 148 -19.70 12.03 -26.19
N THR A 149 -20.40 10.90 -26.33
CA THR A 149 -21.49 10.53 -25.44
C THR A 149 -21.04 9.58 -24.34
N ALA A 150 -21.87 9.43 -23.30
CA ALA A 150 -21.65 8.42 -22.27
C ALA A 150 -21.65 6.96 -22.80
N ALA A 151 -22.25 6.71 -23.98
CA ALA A 151 -22.23 5.40 -24.62
C ALA A 151 -20.88 5.14 -25.33
N ASP A 152 -20.31 6.18 -25.94
CA ASP A 152 -19.00 6.10 -26.60
C ASP A 152 -17.91 5.86 -25.56
N LEU A 153 -17.97 6.57 -24.43
CA LEU A 153 -17.08 6.34 -23.28
C LEU A 153 -17.20 4.93 -22.71
N ALA A 154 -18.42 4.40 -22.61
CA ALA A 154 -18.66 3.05 -22.10
C ALA A 154 -18.02 1.99 -23.01
N THR A 155 -18.18 2.14 -24.32
CA THR A 155 -17.58 1.26 -25.32
C THR A 155 -16.05 1.35 -25.30
N HIS A 156 -15.51 2.57 -25.28
CA HIS A 156 -14.07 2.81 -25.31
C HIS A 156 -13.35 2.27 -24.07
N LEU A 157 -13.93 2.46 -22.89
CA LEU A 157 -13.35 2.01 -21.61
C LEU A 157 -13.74 0.57 -21.26
N ALA A 158 -14.55 -0.10 -22.10
CA ALA A 158 -15.12 -1.43 -21.83
C ALA A 158 -15.81 -1.54 -20.45
N VAL A 159 -16.46 -0.46 -20.01
CA VAL A 159 -17.24 -0.41 -18.75
C VAL A 159 -18.72 -0.21 -19.05
N ASN A 160 -19.58 -0.52 -18.08
CA ASN A 160 -21.00 -0.25 -18.25
C ASN A 160 -21.28 1.27 -18.32
N LYS A 161 -22.38 1.64 -19.01
CA LYS A 161 -22.78 3.04 -19.21
C LYS A 161 -22.98 3.83 -17.91
N SER A 162 -23.47 3.19 -16.85
CA SER A 162 -23.67 3.84 -15.55
C SER A 162 -22.33 4.21 -14.90
N THR A 163 -21.34 3.33 -14.98
CA THR A 163 -19.98 3.53 -14.49
C THR A 163 -19.27 4.63 -15.28
N ALA A 164 -19.34 4.58 -16.62
CA ALA A 164 -18.80 5.63 -17.47
C ALA A 164 -19.40 7.01 -17.13
N TRP A 165 -20.73 7.07 -17.00
CA TRP A 165 -21.42 8.32 -16.63
C TRP A 165 -21.09 8.80 -15.21
N ARG A 166 -20.99 7.90 -14.24
CA ARG A 166 -20.60 8.23 -12.85
C ARG A 166 -19.22 8.89 -12.82
N ARG A 167 -18.25 8.32 -13.53
CA ARG A 167 -16.88 8.84 -13.67
C ARG A 167 -16.88 10.18 -14.42
N ALA A 168 -17.60 10.29 -15.54
CA ALA A 168 -17.72 11.54 -16.31
C ALA A 168 -18.35 12.68 -15.47
N ARG A 169 -19.40 12.38 -14.70
CA ARG A 169 -19.99 13.37 -13.78
C ARG A 169 -19.02 13.84 -12.70
N ALA A 170 -18.10 12.99 -12.25
CA ALA A 170 -17.06 13.41 -11.31
C ALA A 170 -16.08 14.38 -11.98
N ALA A 171 -15.70 14.14 -13.23
CA ALA A 171 -14.91 15.10 -14.01
C ALA A 171 -15.64 16.43 -14.22
N ILE A 172 -16.94 16.38 -14.57
CA ILE A 172 -17.77 17.57 -14.77
C ILE A 172 -17.88 18.42 -13.50
N ARG A 173 -18.09 17.77 -12.33
CA ARG A 173 -18.17 18.48 -11.04
C ARG A 173 -16.90 19.24 -10.69
N ASN A 174 -15.75 18.76 -11.16
CA ASN A 174 -14.44 19.37 -10.92
C ASN A 174 -13.97 20.27 -12.08
N GLY A 175 -14.80 20.48 -13.11
CA GLY A 175 -14.49 21.37 -14.23
C GLY A 175 -13.62 20.75 -15.34
N TRP A 176 -13.17 19.50 -15.20
CA TRP A 176 -12.28 18.86 -16.19
C TRP A 176 -13.00 18.40 -17.47
N LEU A 177 -14.32 18.22 -17.39
CA LEU A 177 -15.17 17.99 -18.55
C LEU A 177 -16.33 18.97 -18.54
N ILE A 178 -16.77 19.37 -19.73
CA ILE A 178 -17.93 20.24 -19.94
C ILE A 178 -18.95 19.44 -20.74
N ASN A 179 -20.19 19.39 -20.25
CA ASN A 179 -21.30 18.87 -21.04
C ASN A 179 -21.95 20.04 -21.79
N THR A 180 -21.84 20.06 -23.11
CA THR A 180 -22.43 21.10 -23.97
C THR A 180 -23.93 20.89 -24.22
N GLU A 181 -24.47 19.71 -23.89
CA GLU A 181 -25.91 19.42 -23.98
C GLU A 181 -26.61 19.73 -22.64
N GLY A 182 -27.42 20.79 -22.64
CA GLY A 182 -28.12 21.29 -21.45
C GLY A 182 -29.52 20.67 -21.21
N ARG A 183 -30.05 19.90 -22.17
CA ARG A 183 -31.43 19.37 -22.08
C ARG A 183 -31.50 18.10 -21.25
N LYS A 184 -32.45 18.07 -20.31
CA LYS A 184 -32.73 16.88 -19.48
C LYS A 184 -33.20 15.72 -20.37
N GLY A 185 -32.54 14.57 -20.26
CA GLY A 185 -32.93 13.33 -20.96
C GLY A 185 -32.29 13.14 -22.34
N TYR A 186 -31.50 14.10 -22.81
CA TYR A 186 -30.73 13.97 -24.05
C TYR A 186 -29.37 13.31 -23.79
N PRO A 187 -28.78 12.63 -24.79
CA PRO A 187 -27.41 12.12 -24.69
C PRO A 187 -26.44 13.25 -24.34
N ALA A 188 -25.55 13.02 -23.37
CA ALA A 188 -24.53 13.99 -23.03
C ALA A 188 -23.60 14.24 -24.23
N SER A 189 -23.14 15.48 -24.37
CA SER A 189 -22.15 15.89 -25.38
C SER A 189 -20.95 16.45 -24.63
N LEU A 190 -19.91 15.63 -24.46
CA LEU A 190 -18.80 15.94 -23.56
C LEU A 190 -17.62 16.54 -24.33
N LYS A 191 -17.03 17.59 -23.75
CA LYS A 191 -15.80 18.25 -24.20
C LYS A 191 -14.81 18.39 -23.07
N LEU A 192 -13.53 18.58 -23.42
CA LEU A 192 -12.47 18.88 -22.47
C LEU A 192 -12.72 20.25 -21.80
N GLY A 193 -12.55 20.30 -20.49
CA GLY A 193 -12.60 21.52 -19.69
C GLY A 193 -11.21 21.92 -19.19
N ASP A 194 -11.12 22.24 -17.90
CA ASP A 194 -9.86 22.60 -17.25
C ASP A 194 -8.87 21.42 -17.25
N PRO A 195 -7.55 21.68 -17.35
CA PRO A 195 -6.55 20.62 -17.32
C PRO A 195 -6.59 19.86 -16.01
N LEU A 196 -6.37 18.55 -16.08
CA LEU A 196 -6.27 17.70 -14.89
C LEU A 196 -5.11 18.16 -14.00
N PRO A 197 -5.28 18.19 -12.67
CA PRO A 197 -4.19 18.47 -11.76
C PRO A 197 -3.09 17.41 -11.87
N GLU A 198 -1.84 17.80 -11.62
CA GLU A 198 -0.72 16.87 -11.55
C GLU A 198 -0.98 15.76 -10.52
N LYS A 199 -0.34 14.59 -10.70
CA LYS A 199 -0.45 13.45 -9.78
C LYS A 199 0.28 13.75 -8.48
N ILE A 200 -0.41 14.43 -7.56
CA ILE A 200 0.11 14.74 -6.23
C ILE A 200 -0.46 13.69 -5.26
N GLY A 201 0.39 12.76 -4.83
CA GLY A 201 0.04 11.67 -3.93
C GLY A 201 1.15 11.38 -2.91
N LEU A 202 1.10 10.20 -2.29
CA LEU A 202 2.13 9.75 -1.34
C LEU A 202 3.55 9.79 -1.98
N PRO A 203 4.62 10.01 -1.19
CA PRO A 203 5.99 9.94 -1.70
C PRO A 203 6.29 8.57 -2.31
N SER A 204 6.91 8.52 -3.49
CA SER A 204 7.24 7.22 -4.09
C SER A 204 8.29 6.47 -3.25
N PRO A 205 8.26 5.13 -3.22
CA PRO A 205 9.25 4.33 -2.48
C PRO A 205 10.69 4.57 -2.94
N GLU A 206 10.93 4.81 -4.22
CA GLU A 206 12.27 5.13 -4.76
C GLU A 206 12.81 6.44 -4.19
N ARG A 207 11.94 7.45 -4.06
CA ARG A 207 12.31 8.73 -3.45
C ARG A 207 12.76 8.55 -2.00
N LEU A 208 12.08 7.68 -1.25
CA LEU A 208 12.42 7.39 0.14
C LEU A 208 13.71 6.56 0.26
N ARG A 209 13.97 5.61 -0.66
CA ARG A 209 15.26 4.88 -0.73
C ARG A 209 16.44 5.83 -0.88
N GLY A 210 16.31 6.82 -1.79
CA GLY A 210 17.36 7.81 -2.02
C GLY A 210 17.69 8.64 -0.78
N CYS A 211 16.71 8.95 0.06
CA CYS A 211 16.93 9.71 1.29
C CYS A 211 17.61 8.88 2.39
N ILE A 212 17.29 7.58 2.51
CA ILE A 212 17.92 6.69 3.49
C ILE A 212 19.42 6.49 3.18
N ALA A 213 19.79 6.36 1.90
CA ALA A 213 21.17 6.17 1.49
C ALA A 213 22.05 7.40 1.80
N VAL A 214 21.49 8.61 1.65
CA VAL A 214 22.20 9.87 1.96
C VAL A 214 22.37 10.08 3.46
N ALA A 215 21.44 9.60 4.29
CA ALA A 215 21.60 9.63 5.74
C ALA A 215 22.59 8.57 6.28
N GLY A 216 22.93 7.57 5.46
CA GLY A 216 23.89 6.49 5.79
C GLY A 216 25.33 6.75 5.38
N GLY A 217 25.64 7.90 4.78
CA GLY A 217 26.98 8.31 4.39
C GLY A 217 27.24 9.76 4.79
N GLU A 218 28.49 10.05 5.17
CA GLU A 218 29.01 11.36 5.58
C GLU A 218 28.87 11.71 7.08
N THR A 219 29.77 11.12 7.86
CA THR A 219 30.54 11.90 8.85
C THR A 219 31.36 12.96 8.11
N GLY A 220 31.10 14.25 8.36
CA GLY A 220 32.08 15.29 8.08
C GLY A 220 31.55 16.69 7.74
N GLY A 221 31.51 17.56 8.76
CA GLY A 221 31.92 18.96 8.57
C GLY A 221 30.82 20.01 8.46
N ALA A 222 30.28 20.44 9.60
CA ALA A 222 29.81 21.81 9.75
C ALA A 222 30.32 22.37 11.10
N THR A 223 31.20 23.35 10.99
CA THR A 223 31.85 24.08 12.06
C THR A 223 30.86 24.89 12.90
N GLY A 224 30.84 24.64 14.21
CA GLY A 224 30.19 25.47 15.23
C GLY A 224 30.85 25.21 16.59
N LYS A 225 31.48 26.24 17.15
CA LYS A 225 32.34 26.26 18.36
C LYS A 225 31.52 26.14 19.68
N PRO A 226 32.17 25.98 20.85
CA PRO A 226 32.09 24.80 21.72
C PRO A 226 31.15 24.96 22.93
N ILE A 227 30.68 23.83 23.47
CA ILE A 227 30.28 23.71 24.88
C ILE A 227 31.20 22.65 25.50
N GLU A 228 31.89 23.05 26.56
CA GLU A 228 32.91 22.28 27.28
C GLU A 228 32.32 21.13 28.12
N THR A 229 32.91 19.94 27.94
CA THR A 229 33.37 18.90 28.90
C THR A 229 32.38 18.41 29.98
N ILE A 230 32.19 17.12 30.28
CA ILE A 230 33.07 16.04 30.81
C ILE A 230 32.23 14.73 30.74
N ASP A 231 32.68 13.47 30.73
CA ASP A 231 33.95 12.77 30.86
C ASP A 231 33.73 11.33 30.32
N GLU A 232 34.83 10.65 30.07
CA GLU A 232 35.06 9.39 29.37
C GLU A 232 34.64 8.14 30.17
N SER A 233 34.20 7.10 29.45
CA SER A 233 34.62 5.74 29.77
C SER A 233 34.53 4.86 28.52
N GLU A 234 35.70 4.60 27.96
CA GLU A 234 36.05 3.62 26.94
C GLU A 234 35.36 2.26 27.18
N HIS A 235 34.98 1.57 26.11
CA HIS A 235 35.25 0.13 25.88
C HIS A 235 35.06 -0.11 24.38
N GLY A 236 36.18 -0.17 23.66
CA GLY A 236 36.21 -0.54 22.24
C GLY A 236 35.87 -2.01 22.03
N CYS A 237 35.15 -2.29 20.95
CA CYS A 237 35.22 -3.61 20.31
C CYS A 237 35.04 -3.41 18.80
N THR A 238 36.18 -3.43 18.11
CA THR A 238 36.32 -3.59 16.66
C THR A 238 35.81 -4.96 16.23
N VAL A 239 34.90 -5.01 15.25
CA VAL A 239 34.77 -6.17 14.35
C VAL A 239 34.60 -5.68 12.92
N ALA A 240 35.33 -6.36 12.04
CA ALA A 240 35.63 -6.04 10.67
C ALA A 240 34.42 -6.00 9.73
N VAL A 241 34.62 -5.23 8.66
CA VAL A 241 33.82 -5.20 7.45
C VAL A 241 34.16 -6.44 6.62
N GLU A 242 33.17 -7.26 6.33
CA GLU A 242 33.22 -8.23 5.23
C GLU A 242 32.03 -7.93 4.30
N THR A 243 32.35 -7.21 3.23
CA THR A 243 31.55 -7.13 2.01
C THR A 243 31.69 -8.43 1.27
N ASP A 244 30.58 -9.13 1.00
CA ASP A 244 30.41 -9.93 -0.22
C ASP A 244 28.93 -10.28 -0.41
N GLY A 245 28.42 -10.07 -1.62
CA GLY A 245 27.07 -10.50 -2.02
C GLY A 245 26.25 -9.49 -2.84
N LEU A 246 26.82 -8.99 -3.95
CA LEU A 246 26.02 -8.53 -5.11
C LEU A 246 25.35 -9.74 -5.79
N PHE A 247 24.23 -9.49 -6.50
CA PHE A 247 23.29 -10.40 -7.20
C PHE A 247 22.10 -10.86 -6.35
N LEU A 248 20.83 -10.53 -6.63
CA LEU A 248 20.13 -10.49 -7.91
C LEU A 248 19.14 -9.31 -7.99
N LEU A 249 19.33 -8.44 -8.98
CA LEU A 249 18.38 -7.42 -9.39
C LEU A 249 18.11 -7.62 -10.88
N HIS A 250 17.21 -8.56 -11.23
CA HIS A 250 16.53 -8.49 -12.52
C HIS A 250 15.27 -9.34 -12.58
N LEU A 251 14.19 -8.67 -13.00
CA LEU A 251 12.96 -9.15 -13.65
C LEU A 251 12.26 -10.35 -13.02
N LEU A 252 10.98 -10.19 -12.66
CA LEU A 252 9.90 -11.07 -13.11
C LEU A 252 8.53 -10.44 -12.76
N SER A 253 7.59 -10.64 -13.68
CA SER A 253 6.23 -10.08 -13.76
C SER A 253 5.31 -10.43 -12.59
N ASP A 254 4.31 -9.56 -12.39
CA ASP A 254 3.36 -9.42 -11.27
C ASP A 254 2.61 -10.68 -10.78
N THR A 255 2.62 -11.81 -11.48
CA THR A 255 1.94 -13.04 -11.05
C THR A 255 2.77 -13.90 -10.10
N ASN A 256 4.09 -13.82 -10.14
CA ASN A 256 4.95 -14.69 -9.33
C ASN A 256 5.12 -14.21 -7.88
N ARG A 257 4.69 -12.97 -7.60
CA ARG A 257 4.82 -12.37 -6.27
C ARG A 257 3.84 -13.01 -5.31
N LEU A 258 2.55 -13.13 -5.68
CA LEU A 258 1.48 -13.75 -4.86
C LEU A 258 1.72 -15.24 -4.58
N ALA A 259 2.19 -16.01 -5.55
CA ALA A 259 2.54 -17.42 -5.34
C ALA A 259 3.69 -17.60 -4.32
N ALA A 260 4.69 -16.71 -4.36
CA ALA A 260 5.76 -16.71 -3.37
C ALA A 260 5.27 -16.30 -1.97
N TRP A 261 4.17 -15.53 -1.86
CA TRP A 261 3.53 -15.24 -0.57
C TRP A 261 2.79 -16.45 -0.03
N ASP A 262 2.05 -17.19 -0.86
CA ASP A 262 1.34 -18.39 -0.43
C ASP A 262 2.32 -19.49 0.03
N GLU A 263 3.44 -19.65 -0.69
CA GLU A 263 4.48 -20.63 -0.33
C GLU A 263 5.25 -20.22 0.94
N ALA A 264 5.60 -18.93 1.10
CA ALA A 264 6.23 -18.43 2.31
C ALA A 264 5.31 -18.50 3.53
N ILE A 265 4.01 -18.20 3.37
CA ILE A 265 3.02 -18.34 4.44
C ILE A 265 2.83 -19.82 4.79
N ALA A 266 2.72 -20.71 3.80
CA ALA A 266 2.60 -22.15 4.04
C ALA A 266 3.82 -22.72 4.76
N GLN A 267 5.03 -22.26 4.42
CA GLN A 267 6.27 -22.68 5.09
C GLN A 267 6.34 -22.18 6.53
N VAL A 268 6.03 -20.89 6.77
CA VAL A 268 6.04 -20.30 8.12
C VAL A 268 4.95 -20.92 9.00
N VAL A 269 3.75 -21.16 8.46
CA VAL A 269 2.68 -21.87 9.18
C VAL A 269 3.09 -23.32 9.46
N GLY A 270 3.71 -24.01 8.50
CA GLY A 270 4.18 -25.38 8.68
C GLY A 270 5.27 -25.52 9.76
N GLU A 271 6.22 -24.57 9.81
CA GLU A 271 7.26 -24.53 10.84
C GLU A 271 6.70 -24.13 12.21
N ALA A 272 5.76 -23.17 12.26
CA ALA A 272 5.07 -22.78 13.49
C ALA A 272 4.24 -23.92 14.08
N VAL A 273 3.48 -24.65 13.25
CA VAL A 273 2.69 -25.83 13.66
C VAL A 273 3.59 -26.94 14.22
N LYS A 274 4.77 -27.17 13.62
CA LYS A 274 5.76 -28.12 14.17
C LYS A 274 6.34 -27.68 15.51
N SER A 275 6.58 -26.38 15.69
CA SER A 275 7.11 -25.84 16.95
C SER A 275 6.10 -25.84 18.11
N LEU A 276 4.80 -25.83 17.78
CA LEU A 276 3.69 -25.84 18.75
C LEU A 276 3.28 -27.25 19.19
N ASN A 277 3.80 -28.31 18.57
CA ASN A 277 3.43 -29.70 18.87
C ASN A 277 4.63 -30.54 19.35
N PRO A 278 5.19 -30.27 20.55
CA PRO A 278 6.35 -31.00 21.07
C PRO A 278 6.03 -32.44 21.55
N ASP A 279 4.77 -32.86 21.53
CA ASP A 279 4.33 -34.15 22.11
C ASP A 279 4.34 -35.34 21.13
N GLU A 280 4.72 -35.16 19.86
CA GLU A 280 4.87 -36.30 18.94
C GLU A 280 6.19 -37.07 19.14
N ASP A 281 7.25 -36.41 19.62
CA ASP A 281 8.54 -37.05 19.90
C ASP A 281 8.58 -37.79 21.25
N LEU A 282 7.59 -37.60 22.13
CA LEU A 282 7.52 -38.30 23.42
C LEU A 282 6.78 -39.66 23.35
N LYS A 283 6.17 -40.01 22.21
CA LYS A 283 5.50 -41.31 22.03
C LYS A 283 6.43 -42.46 21.60
N GLU A 284 7.70 -42.20 21.27
CA GLU A 284 8.70 -43.24 21.05
C GLU A 284 9.60 -43.54 22.27
N MET A 285 9.41 -42.87 23.40
CA MET A 285 10.24 -43.05 24.60
C MET A 285 9.53 -43.60 25.85
N VAL A 286 8.30 -44.10 25.71
CA VAL A 286 7.62 -44.86 26.78
C VAL A 286 7.03 -46.14 26.20
N LEU A 287 7.66 -47.26 26.59
CA LEU A 287 7.12 -48.62 26.57
C LEU A 287 5.75 -48.73 27.26
#